data_AF-A0A7R9J6P2-F1
#
_entry.id   AF-A0A7R9J6P2-F1
#
_cell.length_a   1.000
_cell.length_b   1.000
_cell.length_c   1.000
_cell.angle_alpha   90.00
_cell.angle_beta   90.00
_cell.angle_gamma   90.00
#
_symmetry.space_group_name_H-M   'P 1'
#
loop_
_entity.id
_entity.type
_entity.pdbx_description
1 polymer ?
#
loop_
_entity_poly.entity_id
_entity_poly.type
_entity_poly.pdbx_seq_one_letter_code
_entity_poly.pdbx_strand_id
1 'polypeptide(L)'
;MQGVEGIFYVNQNLEKLMLEELRNSCRPGTVGGFLPGVKQIANVAALPGIVGRSVGLPDVHSGYGFAIDYRLYAHASSDVLGNMAAFDMANPKSVVSPGGVGFDINCGVRLLRTNLREQDVLPVKDYPVMVKPDKRGSAVL
;
A
#
# COMPACT_ATOMS: atom_id res chain seq x y z
N MET A 1 -23.83 -14.92 -5.16
CA MET A 1 -22.51 -14.24 -5.23
C MET A 1 -21.87 -14.39 -3.87
N GLN A 2 -20.65 -14.92 -3.80
CA GLN A 2 -19.94 -15.05 -2.52
C GLN A 2 -19.00 -13.84 -2.41
N GLY A 3 -19.50 -12.75 -1.85
CA GLY A 3 -18.70 -11.58 -1.48
C GLY A 3 -18.28 -11.67 -0.01
N VAL A 4 -17.24 -10.92 0.35
CA VAL A 4 -16.75 -10.80 1.73
C VAL A 4 -17.04 -9.40 2.30
N GLU A 5 -16.75 -9.20 3.58
CA GLU A 5 -16.83 -7.90 4.23
C GLU A 5 -15.65 -7.00 3.81
N GLY A 6 -15.91 -5.71 3.62
CA GLY A 6 -14.89 -4.67 3.46
C GLY A 6 -14.64 -3.94 4.78
N ILE A 7 -13.38 -3.82 5.20
CA ILE A 7 -12.98 -3.13 6.43
C ILE A 7 -11.87 -2.15 6.11
N PHE A 8 -11.82 -1.01 6.81
CA PHE A 8 -10.68 -0.10 6.75
C PHE A 8 -10.34 0.41 8.16
N TYR A 9 -9.06 0.62 8.42
CA TYR A 9 -8.57 1.06 9.72
C TYR A 9 -8.29 2.56 9.69
N VAL A 10 -9.01 3.36 10.47
CA VAL A 10 -8.82 4.82 10.49
C VAL A 10 -8.95 5.36 11.91
N ASN A 11 -8.34 6.53 12.15
CA ASN A 11 -8.65 7.33 13.32
C ASN A 11 -9.84 8.28 13.02
N GLN A 12 -10.33 8.99 14.03
CA GLN A 12 -11.47 9.91 13.89
C GLN A 12 -11.26 11.03 12.86
N ASN A 13 -10.01 11.48 12.68
CA ASN A 13 -9.69 12.53 11.72
C ASN A 13 -9.80 12.01 10.28
N LEU A 14 -9.22 10.83 10.03
CA LEU A 14 -9.22 10.18 8.72
C LEU A 14 -10.61 9.67 8.36
N GLU A 15 -11.36 9.14 9.32
CA GLU A 15 -12.74 8.68 9.12
C GLU A 15 -13.60 9.78 8.50
N LYS A 16 -13.50 11.01 9.03
CA LYS A 16 -14.25 12.15 8.50
C LYS A 16 -13.90 12.42 7.03
N LEU A 17 -12.61 12.43 6.69
CA LEU A 17 -12.13 12.68 5.33
C LEU A 17 -12.59 11.59 4.35
N MET A 18 -12.46 10.32 4.74
CA MET A 18 -12.85 9.17 3.91
C MET A 18 -14.36 9.14 3.65
N LEU A 19 -15.17 9.38 4.69
CA LEU A 19 -16.63 9.42 4.54
C LEU A 19 -17.09 10.65 3.76
N GLU A 20 -16.37 11.77 3.84
CA GLU A 20 -16.64 12.96 3.05
C GLU A 20 -16.32 12.74 1.56
N GLU A 21 -15.19 12.12 1.23
CA GLU A 21 -14.85 11.70 -0.14
C GLU A 21 -15.95 10.78 -0.72
N LEU A 22 -16.38 9.79 0.07
CA LEU A 22 -17.47 8.89 -0.31
C LEU A 22 -18.78 9.64 -0.56
N ARG A 23 -19.19 10.52 0.35
CA ARG A 23 -20.41 11.33 0.21
C ARG A 23 -20.36 12.22 -1.03
N ASN A 24 -19.21 12.86 -1.28
CA ASN A 24 -19.01 13.71 -2.45
C ASN A 24 -19.14 12.91 -3.74
N SER A 25 -18.62 11.69 -3.79
CA SER A 25 -18.75 10.78 -4.95
C SER A 25 -20.20 10.33 -5.24
N CYS A 26 -21.12 10.50 -4.29
CA CYS A 26 -22.53 10.16 -4.44
C CYS A 26 -23.40 11.38 -4.76
N ARG A 27 -22.83 12.59 -4.80
CA ARG A 27 -23.59 13.81 -5.12
C ARG A 27 -23.93 13.84 -6.61
N PRO A 28 -25.21 14.07 -6.98
CA PRO A 28 -25.59 14.26 -8.36
C PRO A 28 -24.86 15.46 -8.99
N GLY A 29 -24.40 15.31 -10.23
CA GLY A 29 -23.77 16.40 -10.99
C GLY A 29 -22.25 16.52 -10.86
N THR A 30 -21.60 15.73 -9.99
CA THR A 30 -20.14 15.59 -10.01
C THR A 30 -19.77 14.52 -11.04
N VAL A 31 -19.24 14.93 -12.19
CA VAL A 31 -18.81 14.04 -13.28
C VAL A 31 -17.31 14.21 -13.48
N GLY A 32 -16.54 13.13 -13.25
CA GLY A 32 -15.07 13.14 -13.30
C GLY A 32 -14.43 13.04 -11.90
N GLY A 33 -13.42 12.18 -11.78
CA GLY A 33 -12.73 11.86 -10.53
C GLY A 33 -12.47 10.36 -10.38
N PHE A 34 -11.45 9.98 -9.62
CA PHE A 34 -11.21 8.57 -9.29
C PHE A 34 -12.34 8.04 -8.37
N LEU A 35 -12.60 6.72 -8.44
CA LEU A 35 -13.51 6.08 -7.48
C LEU A 35 -12.92 6.22 -6.07
N PRO A 36 -13.68 6.69 -5.06
CA PRO A 36 -13.18 6.86 -3.71
C PRO A 36 -12.69 5.53 -3.12
N GLY A 37 -11.67 5.58 -2.27
CA GLY A 37 -11.02 4.40 -1.71
C GLY A 37 -12.01 3.40 -1.08
N VAL A 38 -13.00 3.91 -0.34
CA VAL A 38 -14.05 3.07 0.29
C VAL A 38 -14.88 2.29 -0.73
N LYS A 39 -15.21 2.88 -1.89
CA LYS A 39 -15.91 2.15 -2.97
C LYS A 39 -15.01 1.12 -3.62
N GLN A 40 -13.73 1.42 -3.77
CA GLN A 40 -12.76 0.46 -4.32
C GLN A 40 -12.61 -0.75 -3.38
N ILE A 41 -12.57 -0.55 -2.05
CA ILE A 41 -12.59 -1.64 -1.06
C ILE A 41 -13.84 -2.52 -1.23
N ALA A 42 -15.01 -1.90 -1.40
CA ALA A 42 -16.26 -2.64 -1.62
C ALA A 42 -16.28 -3.42 -2.94
N ASN A 43 -15.73 -2.84 -4.02
CA ASN A 43 -15.63 -3.53 -5.32
C ASN A 43 -14.73 -4.76 -5.22
N VAL A 44 -13.60 -4.65 -4.50
CA VAL A 44 -12.68 -5.76 -4.27
C VAL A 44 -13.33 -6.85 -3.42
N ALA A 45 -14.12 -6.47 -2.41
CA ALA A 45 -14.88 -7.39 -1.58
C ALA A 45 -15.90 -8.25 -2.37
N ALA A 46 -16.26 -7.81 -3.57
CA ALA A 46 -17.18 -8.52 -4.47
C ALA A 46 -16.47 -9.38 -5.54
N LEU A 47 -15.13 -9.40 -5.58
CA LEU A 47 -14.39 -10.18 -6.58
C LEU A 47 -14.53 -11.69 -6.34
N PRO A 48 -14.61 -12.50 -7.42
CA PRO A 48 -14.79 -13.94 -7.29
C PRO A 48 -13.54 -14.59 -6.70
N GLY A 49 -13.74 -15.52 -5.76
CA GLY A 49 -12.67 -16.25 -5.12
C GLY A 49 -11.93 -15.49 -4.02
N ILE A 50 -12.36 -14.27 -3.68
CA ILE A 50 -11.82 -13.56 -2.51
C ILE A 50 -12.16 -14.34 -1.22
N VAL A 51 -11.22 -14.37 -0.30
CA VAL A 51 -11.36 -15.04 1.00
C VAL A 51 -11.08 -14.07 2.15
N GLY A 52 -11.74 -14.30 3.28
CA GLY A 52 -11.59 -13.46 4.47
C GLY A 52 -12.31 -12.12 4.32
N ARG A 53 -11.57 -11.06 4.02
CA ARG A 53 -12.04 -9.66 3.98
C ARG A 53 -11.24 -8.84 2.95
N SER A 54 -11.85 -7.77 2.45
CA SER A 54 -11.16 -6.71 1.69
C SER A 54 -10.74 -5.63 2.70
N VAL A 55 -9.44 -5.35 2.84
CA VAL A 55 -8.91 -4.55 3.95
C VAL A 55 -8.16 -3.31 3.47
N GLY A 56 -8.67 -2.12 3.81
CA GLY A 56 -7.98 -0.84 3.68
C GLY A 56 -7.13 -0.47 4.90
N LEU A 57 -5.88 -0.06 4.69
CA LEU A 57 -4.99 0.46 5.73
C LEU A 57 -5.20 1.97 5.98
N PRO A 58 -4.63 2.55 7.06
CA PRO A 58 -4.93 3.93 7.46
C PRO A 58 -4.54 5.05 6.51
N ASP A 59 -3.75 4.77 5.49
CA ASP A 59 -3.36 5.70 4.45
C ASP A 59 -4.04 5.40 3.12
N VAL A 60 -5.17 4.70 3.17
CA VAL A 60 -6.01 4.39 2.01
C VAL A 60 -6.35 5.63 1.20
N HIS A 61 -6.14 5.54 -0.10
CA HIS A 61 -6.58 6.54 -1.06
C HIS A 61 -6.97 5.91 -2.40
N SER A 62 -7.65 6.70 -3.22
CA SER A 62 -8.09 6.30 -4.55
C SER A 62 -6.92 5.78 -5.41
N GLY A 63 -7.08 4.57 -5.96
CA GLY A 63 -6.12 3.91 -6.85
C GLY A 63 -6.74 3.45 -8.18
N TYR A 64 -6.07 2.52 -8.88
CA TYR A 64 -6.52 1.98 -10.17
C TYR A 64 -7.26 0.65 -9.97
N GLY A 65 -8.56 0.73 -9.67
CA GLY A 65 -9.43 -0.42 -9.41
C GLY A 65 -9.38 -0.92 -7.97
N PHE A 66 -8.17 -1.01 -7.39
CA PHE A 66 -7.94 -1.25 -5.97
C PHE A 66 -7.45 0.05 -5.32
N ALA A 67 -7.84 0.28 -4.06
CA ALA A 67 -7.34 1.42 -3.30
C ALA A 67 -5.85 1.22 -2.97
N ILE A 68 -5.10 2.33 -2.93
CA ILE A 68 -3.67 2.34 -2.59
C ILE A 68 -3.52 2.67 -1.12
N ASP A 69 -2.75 1.85 -0.41
CA ASP A 69 -2.42 2.03 0.98
C ASP A 69 -0.96 1.55 1.20
N TYR A 70 -0.20 2.17 2.11
CA TYR A 70 1.14 1.78 2.55
C TYR A 70 1.14 1.35 4.01
N ARG A 71 1.80 0.23 4.29
CA ARG A 71 2.11 -0.16 5.67
C ARG A 71 3.41 0.52 6.11
N LEU A 72 3.35 1.43 7.08
CA LEU A 72 4.55 2.04 7.69
C LEU A 72 5.24 1.18 8.76
N TYR A 73 4.65 0.03 9.16
CA TYR A 73 5.27 -0.87 10.15
C TYR A 73 5.01 -2.35 9.85
N ALA A 74 6.10 -3.06 9.50
CA ALA A 74 6.16 -4.51 9.30
C ALA A 74 6.36 -5.23 10.63
N HIS A 75 5.27 -5.72 11.22
CA HIS A 75 5.33 -6.71 12.32
C HIS A 75 4.39 -7.91 12.12
N ALA A 76 3.82 -8.04 10.91
CA ALA A 76 3.16 -9.27 10.48
C ALA A 76 3.71 -9.61 9.09
N SER A 77 4.04 -10.87 8.90
CA SER A 77 4.85 -11.48 7.84
C SER A 77 4.22 -11.43 6.44
N SER A 78 3.74 -10.27 6.00
CA SER A 78 3.08 -10.07 4.72
C SER A 78 3.35 -8.64 4.25
N ASP A 79 4.47 -8.46 3.56
CA ASP A 79 4.78 -7.21 2.84
C ASP A 79 3.81 -7.10 1.65
N VAL A 80 2.68 -6.45 1.86
CA VAL A 80 1.69 -6.17 0.81
C VAL A 80 1.36 -4.68 0.86
N LEU A 81 1.43 -4.02 -0.30
CA LEU A 81 1.02 -2.63 -0.53
C LEU A 81 -0.38 -2.64 -1.16
N GLY A 82 -1.29 -1.77 -0.71
CA GLY A 82 -2.65 -1.61 -1.22
C GLY A 82 -3.75 -2.27 -0.37
N ASN A 83 -5.00 -2.07 -0.82
CA ASN A 83 -6.17 -2.79 -0.32
C ASN A 83 -5.89 -4.30 -0.32
N MET A 84 -5.78 -4.89 0.86
CA MET A 84 -5.37 -6.28 1.02
C MET A 84 -6.54 -7.20 0.74
N ALA A 85 -6.36 -8.06 -0.27
CA ALA A 85 -7.32 -9.09 -0.65
C ALA A 85 -6.58 -10.39 -0.92
N ALA A 86 -7.02 -11.46 -0.27
CA ALA A 86 -6.52 -12.81 -0.52
C ALA A 86 -7.52 -13.56 -1.42
N PHE A 87 -7.01 -14.36 -2.35
CA PHE A 87 -7.82 -15.16 -3.26
C PHE A 87 -7.45 -16.64 -3.14
N ASP A 88 -8.44 -17.53 -3.17
CA ASP A 88 -8.23 -18.98 -3.04
C ASP A 88 -7.67 -19.56 -4.34
N MET A 89 -6.41 -20.02 -4.31
CA MET A 89 -5.73 -20.61 -5.46
C MET A 89 -6.35 -21.95 -5.92
N ALA A 90 -7.09 -22.65 -5.04
CA ALA A 90 -7.78 -23.89 -5.41
C ALA A 90 -9.11 -23.64 -6.14
N ASN A 91 -9.65 -22.43 -6.06
CA ASN A 91 -10.90 -22.06 -6.70
C ASN A 91 -10.65 -21.58 -8.14
N PRO A 92 -11.16 -22.27 -9.18
CA PRO A 92 -10.92 -21.90 -10.59
C PRO A 92 -11.61 -20.58 -10.99
N LYS A 93 -12.48 -20.02 -10.15
CA LYS A 93 -13.10 -18.71 -10.36
C LYS A 93 -12.29 -17.55 -9.76
N SER A 94 -11.22 -17.84 -9.02
CA SER A 94 -10.35 -16.82 -8.45
C SER A 94 -9.64 -16.02 -9.53
N VAL A 95 -9.37 -14.76 -9.22
CA VAL A 95 -8.78 -13.80 -10.16
C VAL A 95 -7.44 -13.28 -9.67
N VAL A 96 -6.60 -12.91 -10.64
CA VAL A 96 -5.41 -12.09 -10.41
C VAL A 96 -5.66 -10.76 -11.10
N SER A 97 -5.56 -9.65 -10.35
CA SER A 97 -5.76 -8.30 -10.88
C SER A 97 -4.45 -7.52 -10.85
N PRO A 98 -3.90 -7.10 -12.00
CA PRO A 98 -2.74 -6.19 -12.03
C PRO A 98 -2.99 -4.89 -11.27
N GLY A 99 -4.24 -4.40 -11.24
CA GLY A 99 -4.63 -3.23 -10.46
C GLY A 99 -4.52 -3.43 -8.94
N GLY A 100 -4.55 -4.69 -8.47
CA GLY A 100 -4.29 -5.04 -7.07
C GLY A 100 -2.81 -5.20 -6.71
N VAL A 101 -1.90 -5.12 -7.70
CA VAL A 101 -0.44 -5.12 -7.50
C VAL A 101 0.11 -3.69 -7.63
N GLY A 102 -0.41 -2.92 -8.57
CA GLY A 102 0.07 -1.57 -8.89
C GLY A 102 1.00 -1.56 -10.11
N PHE A 103 1.23 -0.35 -10.66
CA PHE A 103 2.05 -0.15 -11.86
C PHE A 103 3.55 -0.33 -11.57
N ASP A 104 4.02 0.14 -10.41
CA ASP A 104 5.42 -0.03 -9.98
C ASP A 104 5.55 -1.32 -9.18
N ILE A 105 5.72 -2.42 -9.92
CA ILE A 105 5.78 -3.76 -9.36
C ILE A 105 7.02 -3.89 -8.49
N ASN A 106 6.82 -4.39 -7.26
CA ASN A 106 7.87 -4.52 -6.25
C ASN A 106 8.44 -3.16 -5.80
N CYS A 107 7.64 -2.09 -5.86
CA CYS A 107 7.91 -0.88 -5.10
C CYS A 107 8.05 -1.26 -3.62
N GLY A 108 9.14 -0.81 -2.99
CA GLY A 108 9.48 -1.21 -1.64
C GLY A 108 10.70 -0.49 -1.11
N VAL A 109 10.96 -0.68 0.18
CA VAL A 109 12.05 0.00 0.89
C VAL A 109 13.00 -1.04 1.44
N ARG A 110 14.31 -0.78 1.31
CA ARG A 110 15.36 -1.56 1.97
C ARG A 110 16.04 -0.70 3.03
N LEU A 111 16.11 -1.20 4.26
CA LEU A 111 16.85 -0.57 5.34
C LEU A 111 18.21 -1.22 5.53
N LEU A 112 19.28 -0.43 5.45
CA LEU A 112 20.63 -0.86 5.77
C LEU A 112 21.04 -0.27 7.13
N ARG A 113 21.45 -1.14 8.07
CA ARG A 113 21.91 -0.72 9.39
C ARG A 113 23.44 -0.70 9.43
N THR A 114 23.99 0.39 9.94
CA THR A 114 25.43 0.54 10.21
C THR A 114 25.69 0.55 11.72
N ASN A 115 26.96 0.46 12.12
CA ASN A 115 27.38 0.69 13.51
C ASN A 115 27.68 2.17 13.80
N LEU A 116 27.43 3.07 12.84
CA LEU A 116 27.69 4.49 12.97
C LEU A 116 26.56 5.17 13.73
N ARG A 117 26.91 6.21 14.48
CA ARG A 117 25.96 7.12 15.14
C ARG A 117 25.79 8.37 14.29
N GLU A 118 24.75 9.15 14.58
CA GLU A 118 24.50 10.42 13.89
C GLU A 118 25.73 11.34 13.86
N GLN A 119 26.46 11.42 14.97
CA GLN A 119 27.69 12.22 15.11
C GLN A 119 28.81 11.79 14.16
N ASP A 120 28.86 10.51 13.77
CA ASP A 120 29.87 10.00 12.83
C ASP A 120 29.52 10.37 11.37
N VAL A 121 28.24 10.65 11.10
CA VAL A 121 27.70 10.88 9.75
C VAL A 121 27.57 12.37 9.43
N LEU A 122 27.16 13.19 10.41
CA LEU A 122 26.95 14.64 10.21
C LEU A 122 28.15 15.36 9.57
N PRO A 123 29.42 15.10 9.95
CA PRO A 123 30.58 15.78 9.36
C PRO A 123 30.82 15.42 7.89
N VAL A 124 30.27 14.30 7.41
CA VAL A 124 30.50 13.78 6.05
C VAL A 124 29.24 13.76 5.19
N LYS A 125 28.13 14.34 5.67
CA LYS A 125 26.80 14.30 5.04
C LYS A 125 26.74 14.92 3.65
N ASP A 126 27.53 15.97 3.42
CA ASP A 126 27.54 16.72 2.15
C ASP A 126 28.53 16.16 1.12
N TYR A 127 29.30 15.12 1.48
CA TYR A 127 30.08 14.41 0.47
C TYR A 127 29.10 13.61 -0.37
N PRO A 128 29.02 13.84 -1.71
CA PRO A 128 28.29 12.94 -2.58
C PRO A 128 28.81 11.53 -2.31
N VAL A 129 27.90 10.55 -2.22
CA VAL A 129 28.20 9.15 -1.86
C VAL A 129 29.26 8.60 -2.81
N MET A 130 30.51 8.85 -2.46
CA MET A 130 31.70 8.30 -3.08
C MET A 130 32.00 7.08 -2.24
N VAL A 131 31.66 5.91 -2.80
CA VAL A 131 32.12 4.64 -2.27
C VAL A 131 33.63 4.69 -2.26
N LYS A 132 34.23 5.09 -1.13
CA LYS A 132 35.67 4.97 -0.96
C LYS A 132 35.95 3.47 -0.86
N PRO A 133 36.82 2.91 -1.71
CA PRO A 133 37.19 1.51 -1.60
C PRO A 133 37.71 1.26 -0.19
N ASP A 134 37.31 0.14 0.43
CA ASP A 134 37.94 -0.27 1.67
C ASP A 134 39.45 -0.50 1.44
N LYS A 135 40.23 -0.64 2.52
CA LYS A 135 41.69 -0.90 2.42
C LYS A 135 42.04 -2.20 1.66
N ARG A 136 41.04 -3.01 1.28
CA ARG A 136 41.13 -4.26 0.50
C ARG A 136 40.54 -4.11 -0.91
N GLY A 137 40.20 -2.89 -1.35
CA GLY A 137 39.69 -2.61 -2.69
C GLY A 137 38.23 -3.02 -2.93
N SER A 138 37.50 -3.39 -1.87
CA SER A 138 36.09 -3.76 -2.00
C SER A 138 35.18 -2.56 -1.73
N ALA A 139 34.28 -2.30 -2.66
CA ALA A 139 33.17 -1.38 -2.52
C ALA A 139 32.03 -2.13 -1.82
N VAL A 140 31.69 -1.74 -0.59
CA VAL A 140 30.48 -2.22 0.08
C VAL A 140 29.38 -1.18 -0.14
N LEU A 141 28.24 -1.66 -0.66
CA LEU A 141 27.05 -0.89 -1.02
C LEU A 141 26.43 -0.13 0.16
#